data_AF-K4LK72-F1
#
_entry.id   AF-K4LK72-F1
#
_cell.length_a   1.000
_cell.length_b   1.000
_cell.length_c   1.000
_cell.angle_alpha   90.00
_cell.angle_beta   90.00
_cell.angle_gamma   90.00
#
_symmetry.space_group_name_H-M   'P 1'
#
loop_
_entity.id
_entity.type
_entity.pdbx_description
1 polymer ?
#
loop_
_entity_poly.entity_id
_entity_poly.type
_entity_poly.pdbx_seq_one_letter_code
_entity_poly.pdbx_strand_id
1 'polypeptide(L)'
;MALQKDEITIDIMGITMRVSRLSTLPVPSEVTAVIPRVELRIWRYRDGKPVEIEEKVLNSVTIVHAPRHPPSGESPRAASTTWTFSPGRRRREAESPN
;
A
#
# COMPACT_ATOMS: atom_id res chain seq x y z
N MET A 1 18.03 17.37 14.37
CA MET A 1 16.67 17.39 13.78
C MET A 1 16.24 15.95 13.58
N ALA A 2 15.02 15.58 13.97
CA ALA A 2 14.52 14.23 13.75
C ALA A 2 14.31 13.99 12.24
N LEU A 3 14.78 12.86 11.72
CA LEU A 3 14.57 12.47 10.33
C LEU A 3 13.15 11.92 10.19
N GLN A 4 12.31 12.59 9.40
CA GLN A 4 11.01 12.06 9.01
C GLN A 4 11.19 11.08 7.85
N LYS A 5 10.61 9.89 7.99
CA LYS A 5 10.50 8.91 6.92
C LYS A 5 9.02 8.58 6.70
N ASP A 6 8.50 8.94 5.54
CA ASP A 6 7.15 8.59 5.12
C ASP A 6 7.23 7.54 4.02
N GLU A 7 6.40 6.50 4.11
CA GLU A 7 6.37 5.43 3.11
C GLU A 7 4.93 4.99 2.84
N ILE A 8 4.53 5.04 1.58
CA ILE A 8 3.24 4.57 1.09
C ILE A 8 3.51 3.50 0.03
N THR A 9 2.87 2.35 0.17
CA THR A 9 2.91 1.29 -0.84
C THR A 9 1.47 0.86 -1.14
N ILE A 10 1.13 0.82 -2.42
CA ILE A 10 -0.10 0.23 -2.94
C ILE A 10 0.30 -1.00 -3.73
N ASP A 11 -0.25 -2.17 -3.39
CA ASP A 11 -0.12 -3.38 -4.18
C ASP A 11 -1.49 -3.85 -4.64
N ILE A 12 -1.70 -3.87 -5.96
CA ILE A 12 -2.94 -4.35 -6.56
C ILE A 12 -2.57 -5.39 -7.61
N MET A 13 -2.78 -6.66 -7.28
CA MET A 13 -2.73 -7.77 -8.23
C MET A 13 -1.42 -7.82 -9.03
N GLY A 14 -0.29 -7.55 -8.35
CA GLY A 14 1.05 -7.54 -8.94
C GLY A 14 1.52 -6.18 -9.44
N ILE A 15 0.68 -5.15 -9.39
CA ILE A 15 1.09 -3.76 -9.66
C ILE A 15 1.41 -3.09 -8.32
N THR A 16 2.69 -2.78 -8.12
CA THR A 16 3.15 -2.09 -6.90
C THR A 16 3.48 -0.62 -7.22
N MET A 17 2.86 0.30 -6.49
CA MET A 17 3.22 1.73 -6.47
C MET A 17 3.82 2.07 -5.11
N ARG A 18 4.98 2.71 -5.08
CA ARG A 18 5.66 3.09 -3.84
C ARG A 18 6.04 4.56 -3.86
N VAL A 19 5.73 5.26 -2.78
CA VAL A 19 6.18 6.62 -2.50
C VAL A 19 6.97 6.58 -1.21
N SER A 20 8.23 7.01 -1.25
CA SER A 20 9.08 7.14 -0.07
C SER A 20 9.62 8.55 0.02
N ARG A 21 9.49 9.17 1.19
CA ARG A 21 10.01 10.50 1.48
C ARG A 21 10.94 10.44 2.69
N LEU A 22 12.06 11.12 2.57
CA LEU A 22 13.02 11.36 3.62
C LEU A 22 13.15 12.87 3.77
N SER A 23 12.87 13.42 4.95
CA SER A 23 12.92 14.85 5.17
C SER A 23 13.45 15.22 6.53
N THR A 24 14.19 16.32 6.57
CA THR A 24 14.65 17.00 7.79
C THR A 24 13.80 18.22 8.12
N LEU A 25 12.77 18.51 7.30
CA LEU A 25 11.89 19.65 7.51
C LEU A 25 11.05 19.42 8.79
N PRO A 26 10.90 20.44 9.65
CA PRO A 26 10.13 20.33 10.88
C PRO A 26 8.62 20.34 10.65
N VAL A 27 8.17 20.61 9.42
CA VAL A 27 6.76 20.68 9.03
C VAL A 27 6.32 19.31 8.50
N PRO A 28 5.27 18.71 9.09
CA PRO A 28 4.69 17.48 8.57
C PRO A 28 4.17 17.68 7.14
N SER A 29 4.42 16.73 6.23
CA SER A 29 3.97 16.80 4.84
C SER A 29 2.75 15.93 4.58
N GLU A 30 1.83 16.44 3.78
CA GLU A 30 0.73 15.64 3.23
C GLU A 30 1.20 14.87 1.99
N VAL A 31 0.84 13.59 1.93
CA VAL A 31 1.10 12.72 0.78
C VAL A 31 -0.19 12.03 0.40
N THR A 32 -0.56 12.13 -0.88
CA THR A 32 -1.74 11.47 -1.42
C THR A 32 -1.35 10.64 -2.63
N ALA A 33 -1.77 9.39 -2.67
CA ALA A 33 -1.65 8.50 -3.81
C ALA A 33 -3.04 8.11 -4.30
N VAL A 34 -3.33 8.37 -5.58
CA VAL A 34 -4.64 8.11 -6.19
C VAL A 34 -4.46 7.17 -7.37
N ILE A 35 -5.25 6.10 -7.39
CA ILE A 35 -5.47 5.28 -8.56
C ILE A 35 -6.94 5.46 -8.95
N PRO A 36 -7.22 6.24 -10.00
CA PRO A 36 -8.60 6.56 -10.40
C PRO A 36 -9.41 5.30 -10.73
N ARG A 37 -8.76 4.33 -11.41
CA ARG A 37 -9.38 3.08 -11.84
C ARG A 37 -8.33 2.01 -12.12
N VAL A 38 -8.61 0.79 -11.70
CA VAL A 38 -7.88 -0.43 -12.08
C VAL A 38 -8.87 -1.40 -12.69
N GLU A 39 -8.62 -1.84 -13.91
CA GLU A 39 -9.36 -2.91 -14.57
C GLU A 39 -8.43 -4.11 -14.77
N LEU A 40 -8.85 -5.27 -14.30
CA LEU A 40 -8.09 -6.52 -14.41
C LEU A 40 -8.99 -7.58 -15.02
N ARG A 41 -8.47 -8.24 -16.05
CA ARG A 41 -9.11 -9.39 -16.70
C ARG A 41 -8.19 -10.58 -16.62
N ILE A 42 -8.57 -11.57 -15.81
CA ILE A 42 -7.80 -12.78 -15.58
C ILE A 42 -8.46 -13.91 -16.34
N TRP A 43 -7.72 -14.47 -17.29
CA TRP A 43 -8.14 -15.62 -18.07
C TRP A 43 -7.55 -16.88 -17.43
N ARG A 44 -8.40 -17.80 -17.00
CA ARG A 44 -7.96 -19.11 -16.53
C ARG A 44 -8.15 -20.13 -17.62
N TYR A 45 -7.11 -20.92 -17.87
CA TYR A 45 -7.09 -21.95 -18.89
C TYR A 45 -7.01 -23.34 -18.25
N ARG A 46 -7.69 -24.31 -18.85
CA ARG A 46 -7.52 -25.74 -18.57
C ARG A 46 -7.40 -26.45 -19.92
N ASP A 47 -6.37 -27.28 -20.07
CA ASP A 47 -6.10 -28.02 -21.31
C ASP A 47 -6.02 -27.13 -22.57
N GLY A 48 -5.39 -25.95 -22.43
CA GLY A 48 -5.26 -24.96 -23.51
C GLY A 48 -6.56 -24.22 -23.86
N LYS A 49 -7.66 -24.47 -23.16
CA LYS A 49 -8.95 -23.84 -23.39
C LYS A 49 -9.30 -22.88 -22.25
N PRO A 50 -9.83 -21.67 -22.54
CA PRO A 50 -10.28 -20.77 -21.50
C PRO A 50 -11.48 -21.39 -20.78
N VAL A 51 -11.40 -21.52 -19.46
CA VAL A 51 -12.45 -22.10 -18.60
C VAL A 51 -13.14 -21.07 -17.74
N GLU A 52 -12.49 -19.94 -17.47
CA GLU A 52 -13.04 -18.89 -16.64
C GLU A 52 -12.42 -17.54 -17.02
N ILE A 53 -13.23 -16.49 -16.99
CA ILE A 53 -12.79 -15.11 -17.11
C ILE A 53 -13.24 -14.41 -15.83
N GLU A 54 -12.27 -13.97 -15.04
CA GLU A 54 -12.51 -13.19 -13.82
C GLU A 54 -12.19 -11.73 -14.12
N GLU A 55 -13.18 -10.85 -13.96
CA GLU A 55 -13.01 -9.41 -14.10
C GLU A 55 -13.04 -8.74 -12.72
N LYS A 56 -12.04 -7.90 -12.44
CA LYS A 56 -11.99 -7.06 -11.23
C LYS A 56 -11.85 -5.61 -11.65
N VAL A 57 -12.78 -4.78 -11.19
CA VAL A 57 -12.74 -3.34 -11.40
C VAL A 57 -12.68 -2.67 -10.04
N LEU A 58 -11.58 -1.97 -9.77
CA LEU A 58 -11.40 -1.14 -8.58
C LEU A 58 -11.50 0.31 -9.02
N ASN A 59 -12.40 1.08 -8.41
CA ASN A 59 -12.53 2.51 -8.68
C ASN A 59 -12.09 3.31 -7.45
N SER A 60 -11.46 4.46 -7.68
CA SER A 60 -11.13 5.44 -6.64
C SER A 60 -10.27 4.90 -5.49
N VAL A 61 -9.27 4.07 -5.79
CA VAL A 61 -8.34 3.57 -4.77
C VAL A 61 -7.42 4.71 -4.34
N THR A 62 -7.56 5.15 -3.09
CA THR A 62 -6.85 6.34 -2.58
C THR A 62 -6.19 6.03 -1.25
N ILE A 63 -4.94 6.45 -1.10
CA ILE A 63 -4.25 6.52 0.19
C ILE A 63 -3.91 7.97 0.47
N VAL A 64 -4.32 8.46 1.64
CA VAL A 64 -3.99 9.80 2.14
C VAL A 64 -3.21 9.66 3.44
N HIS A 65 -2.02 10.22 3.46
CA HIS A 65 -1.25 10.50 4.65
C HIS A 65 -1.30 12.02 4.88
N ALA A 66 -2.23 12.48 5.72
CA ALA A 66 -2.39 13.89 6.06
C ALA A 66 -2.04 14.11 7.55
N PRO A 67 -0.76 14.38 7.88
CA PRO A 67 -0.38 14.63 9.25
C PRO A 67 -0.94 15.99 9.68
N ARG A 68 -1.77 15.99 10.73
CA ARG A 68 -2.36 17.21 11.26
C ARG A 68 -1.26 18.12 11.82
N HIS A 69 -1.32 19.40 11.49
CA HIS A 69 -0.65 20.41 12.31
C HIS A 69 -1.24 20.36 13.73
N PRO A 70 -0.44 20.54 14.80
CA PRO A 70 -0.99 20.70 16.13
C PRO A 70 -1.96 21.90 16.10
N PRO A 71 -3.18 21.76 16.63
CA PRO A 71 -4.05 22.92 16.81
C PRO A 71 -3.27 23.94 17.61
N SER A 72 -3.25 25.19 17.13
CA SER A 72 -2.58 26.30 17.79
C SER A 72 -3.02 26.37 19.26
N GLY A 73 -2.21 25.82 20.17
CA GLY A 73 -2.49 25.91 21.61
C GLY A 73 -1.95 24.80 22.51
N GLU A 74 -1.82 23.53 22.09
CA GLU A 74 -1.53 22.44 23.05
C GLU A 74 -0.48 21.44 22.58
N SER A 75 0.51 21.22 23.46
CA SER A 75 1.65 20.29 23.30
C SER A 75 1.18 18.86 23.02
N PRO A 76 1.77 18.14 22.05
CA PRO A 76 1.26 16.84 21.64
C PRO A 76 1.61 15.78 22.68
N ARG A 77 0.63 15.46 23.54
CA ARG A 77 0.63 14.21 24.29
C ARG A 77 0.42 13.09 23.28
N ALA A 78 1.46 12.29 23.05
CA ALA A 78 1.47 11.23 22.05
C ALA A 78 0.31 10.25 22.29
N ALA A 79 -0.69 10.26 21.40
CA ALA A 79 -1.69 9.21 21.33
C ALA A 79 -1.00 7.95 20.77
N SER A 80 -0.92 6.93 21.60
CA SER A 80 -0.43 5.61 21.24
C SER A 80 -1.23 5.08 20.05
N THR A 81 -0.58 4.92 18.89
CA THR A 81 -1.18 4.17 17.78
C THR A 81 -0.82 2.71 17.95
N THR A 82 -1.81 1.93 18.38
CA THR A 82 -1.73 0.48 18.44
C THR A 82 -1.87 -0.09 17.03
N TRP A 83 -0.79 -0.69 16.54
CA TRP A 83 -0.77 -1.46 15.30
C TRP A 83 -1.36 -2.85 15.53
N THR A 84 -2.21 -3.34 14.62
CA THR A 84 -2.60 -4.75 14.56
C THR A 84 -2.33 -5.34 13.16
N PHE A 85 -1.84 -6.59 13.20
CA PHE A 85 -1.03 -7.36 12.25
C PHE A 85 -1.89 -8.15 11.23
N SER A 86 -1.42 -8.68 10.09
CA SER A 86 -0.75 -10.01 9.97
C SER A 86 -0.62 -10.44 8.48
N PRO A 87 0.25 -11.41 8.13
CA PRO A 87 1.04 -11.40 6.90
C PRO A 87 0.69 -12.50 5.87
N GLY A 88 1.04 -12.27 4.61
CA GLY A 88 1.12 -13.32 3.59
C GLY A 88 2.56 -13.61 3.17
N ARG A 89 3.26 -14.51 3.87
CA ARG A 89 4.44 -15.19 3.30
C ARG A 89 3.95 -16.35 2.43
N ARG A 90 4.27 -16.35 1.14
CA ARG A 90 4.53 -17.60 0.40
C ARG A 90 5.83 -17.46 -0.39
N ARG A 91 6.91 -17.95 0.20
CA ARG A 91 8.10 -18.41 -0.54
C ARG A 91 7.88 -19.92 -0.72
N ARG A 92 7.63 -20.39 -1.95
CA ARG A 92 7.75 -21.83 -2.24
C ARG A 92 9.25 -22.11 -2.37
N GLU A 93 9.78 -22.86 -1.42
CA GLU A 93 11.10 -23.46 -1.51
C GLU A 93 11.01 -24.67 -2.44
N ALA A 94 12.06 -24.88 -3.23
CA ALA A 94 12.12 -25.81 -4.34
C ALA A 94 11.93 -27.27 -3.90
N GLU A 95 11.16 -28.03 -4.67
CA GLU A 95 11.29 -29.48 -4.71
C GLU A 95 12.66 -29.83 -5.29
N SER A 96 13.53 -30.46 -4.47
CA SER A 96 14.65 -31.24 -4.97
C SER A 96 14.12 -32.60 -5.43
N PRO A 97 14.51 -33.10 -6.62
CA PRO A 97 14.21 -34.47 -7.00
C PRO A 97 15.14 -35.45 -6.29
N ASN A 98 14.65 -36.68 -6.22
CA ASN A 98 15.21 -37.90 -5.65
C ASN A 98 16.64 -38.21 -6.15
#